data_AF-A0A8T6FSE2-F1
#
_entry.id   AF-A0A8T6FSE2-F1
#
_cell.length_a   1.000
_cell.length_b   1.000
_cell.length_c   1.000
_cell.angle_alpha   90.00
_cell.angle_beta   90.00
_cell.angle_gamma   90.00
#
_symmetry.space_group_name_H-M   'P 1'
#
loop_
_entity.id
_entity.type
_entity.pdbx_description
1 polymer ?
#
loop_
_entity_poly.entity_id
_entity_poly.type
_entity_poly.pdbx_seq_one_letter_code
_entity_poly.pdbx_strand_id
1 'polypeptide(L)'
;MASRPVRFTFSPELIQEPLIYLLGHEFKVITNIRMADVDARVGWVVLELEGEPDEIDRAIAWAESKGVRVDQATLGDVVEG
;
A
#
# COMPACT_ATOMS: atom_id res chain seq x y z
N MET A 1 11.11 12.87 6.36
CA MET A 1 10.12 11.77 6.34
C MET A 1 8.70 12.33 6.28
N ALA A 2 8.02 12.02 5.19
CA ALA A 2 6.60 12.23 4.99
C ALA A 2 5.83 10.94 5.34
N SER A 3 4.55 11.11 5.65
CA SER A 3 3.58 10.01 5.76
C SER A 3 2.51 10.18 4.69
N ARG A 4 2.14 9.09 4.00
CA ARG A 4 1.08 9.09 2.99
C ARG A 4 0.13 7.92 3.19
N PRO A 5 -1.13 8.17 3.59
CA PRO A 5 -2.16 7.14 3.62
C PRO A 5 -2.60 6.80 2.19
N VAL A 6 -2.58 5.53 1.86
CA VAL A 6 -2.93 5.00 0.53
C VAL A 6 -3.74 3.72 0.67
N ARG A 7 -4.73 3.55 -0.19
CA ARG A 7 -5.49 2.31 -0.33
C ARG A 7 -4.95 1.51 -1.51
N PHE A 8 -4.49 0.31 -1.24
CA PHE A 8 -4.05 -0.65 -2.23
C PHE A 8 -5.17 -1.65 -2.43
N THR A 9 -5.60 -1.85 -3.67
CA THR A 9 -6.57 -2.89 -4.04
C THR A 9 -5.90 -3.90 -4.97
N PHE A 10 -5.92 -5.16 -4.56
CA PHE A 10 -5.30 -6.27 -5.26
C PHE A 10 -6.35 -7.05 -6.06
N SER A 11 -5.97 -7.45 -7.27
CA SER A 11 -6.74 -8.42 -8.03
C SER A 11 -6.55 -9.83 -7.43
N PRO A 12 -7.46 -10.78 -7.70
CA PRO A 12 -7.34 -12.15 -7.19
C PRO A 12 -6.01 -12.84 -7.55
N GLU A 13 -5.39 -12.46 -8.67
CA GLU A 13 -4.10 -13.01 -9.09
C GLU A 13 -2.95 -12.43 -8.24
N LEU A 14 -3.04 -11.16 -7.85
CA LEU A 14 -1.99 -10.45 -7.10
C LEU A 14 -2.02 -10.71 -5.60
N ILE A 15 -3.12 -11.25 -5.06
CA ILE A 15 -3.28 -11.47 -3.60
C ILE A 15 -2.30 -12.53 -3.05
N GLN A 16 -1.72 -13.36 -3.92
CA GLN A 16 -0.73 -14.37 -3.58
C GLN A 16 0.71 -13.83 -3.62
N GLU A 17 0.91 -12.62 -4.14
CA GLU A 17 2.22 -11.99 -4.25
C GLU A 17 2.55 -11.17 -3.00
N PRO A 18 3.78 -11.21 -2.47
CA PRO A 18 4.17 -10.51 -1.24
C PRO A 18 4.46 -9.02 -1.50
N LEU A 19 3.61 -8.30 -2.23
CA LEU A 19 3.89 -6.95 -2.74
C LEU A 19 4.17 -5.92 -1.64
N ILE A 20 3.45 -5.98 -0.51
CA ILE A 20 3.68 -5.08 0.63
C ILE A 20 5.05 -5.31 1.26
N TYR A 21 5.48 -6.57 1.37
CA TYR A 21 6.82 -6.91 1.85
C TYR A 21 7.90 -6.41 0.88
N LEU A 22 7.70 -6.62 -0.43
CA LEU A 22 8.63 -6.16 -1.45
C LEU A 22 8.76 -4.63 -1.47
N LEU A 23 7.69 -3.88 -1.19
CA LEU A 23 7.76 -2.41 -1.08
C LEU A 23 8.78 -1.94 -0.05
N GLY A 24 8.72 -2.48 1.17
CA GLY A 24 9.67 -2.10 2.22
C GLY A 24 11.09 -2.66 2.01
N HIS A 25 11.27 -3.60 1.08
CA HIS A 25 12.56 -4.21 0.78
C HIS A 25 13.28 -3.56 -0.41
N GLU A 26 12.52 -3.21 -1.44
CA GLU A 26 13.01 -2.58 -2.68
C GLU A 26 13.12 -1.05 -2.54
N PHE A 27 12.33 -0.45 -1.65
CA PHE A 27 12.28 0.99 -1.40
C PHE A 27 12.50 1.30 0.07
N LYS A 28 13.03 2.49 0.36
CA LYS A 28 13.27 2.97 1.73
C LYS A 28 12.00 3.54 2.35
N VAL A 29 10.95 2.73 2.37
CA VAL A 29 9.65 3.06 2.95
C VAL A 29 9.29 2.07 4.05
N ILE A 30 8.67 2.58 5.11
CA ILE A 30 8.03 1.77 6.14
C ILE A 30 6.56 1.64 5.75
N THR A 31 6.04 0.41 5.76
CA THR A 31 4.65 0.11 5.46
C THR A 31 3.90 -0.20 6.75
N ASN A 32 3.03 0.72 7.20
CA ASN A 32 2.17 0.49 8.36
C ASN A 32 0.75 0.16 7.91
N ILE A 33 0.22 -1.00 8.30
CA ILE A 33 -1.15 -1.41 7.94
C ILE A 33 -2.14 -0.76 8.91
N ARG A 34 -3.03 0.08 8.39
CA ARG A 34 -4.07 0.75 9.18
C ARG A 34 -5.40 0.01 9.17
N MET A 35 -5.75 -0.58 8.03
CA MET A 35 -6.97 -1.37 7.88
C MET A 35 -6.79 -2.33 6.70
N ALA A 36 -7.37 -3.52 6.78
CA ALA A 36 -7.32 -4.49 5.70
C ALA A 36 -8.62 -5.29 5.66
N ASP A 37 -9.07 -5.60 4.46
CA ASP A 37 -10.08 -6.61 4.21
C ASP A 37 -9.59 -7.44 3.03
N VAL A 38 -9.25 -8.69 3.31
CA VAL A 38 -8.54 -9.58 2.38
C VAL A 38 -9.23 -10.92 2.39
N ASP A 39 -9.83 -11.29 1.26
CA ASP A 39 -10.39 -12.62 1.04
C ASP A 39 -9.78 -13.31 -0.19
N ALA A 40 -10.27 -14.50 -0.54
CA ALA A 40 -9.74 -15.28 -1.66
C ALA A 40 -10.05 -14.70 -3.07
N ARG A 41 -10.90 -13.68 -3.17
CA ARG A 41 -11.41 -13.13 -4.43
C ARG A 41 -10.96 -11.69 -4.64
N VAL A 42 -11.03 -10.85 -3.61
CA VAL A 42 -10.60 -9.45 -3.68
C VAL A 42 -10.06 -9.06 -2.31
N GLY A 43 -8.94 -8.33 -2.31
CA GLY A 43 -8.37 -7.79 -1.08
C GLY A 43 -7.99 -6.34 -1.26
N TRP A 44 -8.20 -5.55 -0.22
CA TRP A 44 -7.66 -4.20 -0.13
C TRP A 44 -7.02 -3.97 1.24
N VAL A 45 -6.06 -3.07 1.25
CA VAL A 45 -5.39 -2.62 2.47
C VAL A 45 -5.22 -1.11 2.41
N VAL A 46 -5.46 -0.46 3.54
CA VAL A 46 -5.05 0.94 3.76
C VAL A 46 -3.71 0.90 4.47
N LEU A 47 -2.69 1.41 3.80
CA LEU A 47 -1.35 1.56 4.31
C LEU A 47 -1.10 3.03 4.63
N GLU A 48 -0.33 3.25 5.67
CA GLU A 48 0.42 4.47 5.84
C GLU A 48 1.87 4.20 5.42
N LEU A 49 2.30 4.85 4.34
CA LEU A 49 3.67 4.78 3.85
C LEU A 49 4.48 5.91 4.46
N GLU A 50 5.53 5.56 5.19
CA GLU A 50 6.45 6.53 5.79
C GLU A 50 7.82 6.43 5.15
N GLY A 51 8.41 7.56 4.78
CA GLY A 51 9.71 7.60 4.10
C GLY A 51 10.03 8.97 3.53
N GLU A 52 11.07 9.05 2.71
CA GLU A 52 11.31 10.27 1.93
C GLU A 52 10.30 10.38 0.78
N PRO A 53 9.82 11.58 0.42
CA PRO A 53 8.73 11.74 -0.55
C PRO A 53 8.98 11.06 -1.90
N ASP A 54 10.22 11.11 -2.38
CA ASP A 54 10.64 10.50 -3.65
C ASP A 54 10.69 8.96 -3.57
N GLU A 55 11.04 8.39 -2.42
CA GLU A 55 10.96 6.94 -2.16
C GLU A 55 9.50 6.48 -2.15
N ILE A 56 8.59 7.25 -1.51
CA ILE A 56 7.15 6.97 -1.51
C ILE A 56 6.58 7.02 -2.93
N ASP A 57 6.94 8.04 -3.72
CA ASP A 57 6.48 8.17 -5.10
C ASP A 57 6.95 7.00 -5.98
N ARG A 58 8.23 6.60 -5.85
CA ARG A 58 8.77 5.42 -6.56
C ARG A 58 8.07 4.13 -6.15
N ALA A 59 7.83 3.95 -4.86
CA ALA A 59 7.17 2.77 -4.30
C ALA A 59 5.73 2.63 -4.83
N ILE A 60 4.97 3.73 -4.85
CA ILE A 60 3.60 3.75 -5.40
C ILE A 60 3.60 3.45 -6.90
N ALA A 61 4.46 4.13 -7.69
CA ALA A 61 4.53 3.90 -9.13
C ALA A 61 4.93 2.45 -9.46
N TRP A 62 5.80 1.84 -8.66
CA TRP A 62 6.14 0.44 -8.80
C TRP A 62 4.94 -0.47 -8.52
N ALA A 63 4.18 -0.23 -7.45
CA ALA A 63 2.99 -1.03 -7.13
C ALA A 63 1.94 -0.93 -8.25
N GLU A 64 1.70 0.26 -8.78
CA GLU A 64 0.82 0.48 -9.93
C GLU A 64 1.31 -0.27 -11.18
N SER A 65 2.61 -0.29 -11.43
CA SER A 65 3.20 -1.05 -12.55
C SER A 65 3.03 -2.57 -12.41
N LYS A 66 2.84 -3.08 -11.18
CA LYS A 66 2.50 -4.48 -10.90
C LYS A 66 1.02 -4.78 -11.06
N GLY A 67 0.19 -3.77 -11.36
CA GLY A 67 -1.25 -3.89 -11.51
C GLY A 67 -2.04 -3.67 -10.22
N VAL A 68 -1.39 -3.23 -9.14
CA VAL A 68 -2.10 -2.82 -7.92
C VAL A 68 -2.79 -1.49 -8.18
N ARG A 69 -4.08 -1.40 -7.89
CA ARG A 69 -4.77 -0.10 -7.90
C ARG A 69 -4.42 0.64 -6.62
N VAL A 70 -3.91 1.86 -6.75
CA VAL A 70 -3.59 2.74 -5.62
C VAL A 70 -4.51 3.95 -5.65
N ASP A 71 -5.22 4.18 -4.55
CA ASP A 71 -6.03 5.38 -4.34
C ASP A 71 -5.50 6.12 -3.09
N GLN A 72 -5.63 7.45 -3.03
CA GLN A 72 -5.34 8.18 -1.80
C GLN A 72 -6.37 7.82 -0.73
N ALA A 73 -5.91 7.40 0.45
CA ALA A 73 -6.82 7.17 1.57
C ALA A 73 -7.09 8.49 2.30
N THR A 74 -8.34 8.71 2.66
CA THR A 74 -8.76 9.87 3.45
C THR A 74 -8.73 9.53 4.94
N LEU A 75 -8.79 10.55 5.81
CA LEU A 75 -8.86 10.37 7.27
C LEU A 75 -10.04 9.48 7.72
N GLY A 76 -11.11 9.38 6.92
CA GLY A 76 -12.24 8.48 7.21
C GLY A 76 -11.95 7.00 6.95
N ASP A 77 -10.91 6.69 6.17
CA ASP A 77 -10.50 5.33 5.81
C ASP A 77 -9.49 4.72 6.81
N VAL A 78 -9.08 5.50 7.83
CA VAL A 78 -8.07 5.09 8.81
C VAL A 78 -8.74 4.94 10.18
N VAL A 79 -8.59 3.76 10.78
CA VAL A 79 -9.01 3.56 12.18
C VAL A 79 -7.98 4.27 13.07
N GLU A 80 -8.43 5.25 13.86
CA GLU A 80 -7.59 5.84 14.90
C GLU A 80 -7.25 4.76 15.93
N GLY A 81 -5.95 4.56 16.15
CA GLY A 81 -5.39 3.58 17.10
C GLY A 81 -4.30 4.20 17.95
#